data_AF-A0A526TAU8-F1
#
_entry.id   AF-A0A526TAU8-F1
#
_cell.length_a   1.000
_cell.length_b   1.000
_cell.length_c   1.000
_cell.angle_alpha   90.00
_cell.angle_beta   90.00
_cell.angle_gamma   90.00
#
_symmetry.space_group_name_H-M   'P 1'
#
loop_
_entity.id
_entity.type
_entity.pdbx_description
1 polymer ?
#
loop_
_entity_poly.entity_id
_entity_poly.type
_entity_poly.pdbx_seq_one_letter_code
_entity_poly.pdbx_strand_id
1 'polypeptide(L)' 'FVVVNRALAADSGRDKTSDMVGLTDFDLHAPEMARKFHDIEKKVLGSGQPMIDEEEYVVDASGAGKWLSSTKVPLRNT' A
#
# COMPACT_ATOMS: atom_id res chain seq x y z
N PHE A 1 3.13 5.64 4.86
CA PHE A 1 2.96 6.51 3.69
C PHE A 1 3.73 7.81 3.87
N VAL A 2 4.38 8.25 2.80
CA VAL A 2 5.01 9.60 2.69
C VAL A 2 4.17 10.51 1.80
N VAL A 3 3.57 9.97 0.74
CA VAL A 3 2.64 10.64 -0.16
C VAL A 3 1.56 9.65 -0.60
N VAL A 4 0.34 10.14 -0.83
CA VAL A 4 -0.78 9.36 -1.37
C VAL A 4 -1.60 10.21 -2.33
N ASN A 5 -2.28 9.58 -3.28
CA ASN A 5 -3.27 10.25 -4.12
C ASN A 5 -4.65 10.25 -3.43
N ARG A 6 -5.62 10.97 -4.02
CA ARG A 6 -6.99 11.07 -3.48
C ARG A 6 -7.75 9.74 -3.51
N ALA A 7 -7.49 8.89 -4.50
CA ALA A 7 -8.18 7.61 -4.63
C ALA A 7 -7.84 6.67 -3.46
N LEU A 8 -6.56 6.54 -3.12
CA LEU A 8 -6.12 5.72 -1.99
C LEU A 8 -6.59 6.29 -0.63
N ALA A 9 -6.60 7.63 -0.48
CA ALA A 9 -7.13 8.26 0.73
C ALA A 9 -8.63 7.93 0.93
N ALA A 10 -9.42 8.07 -0.13
CA ALA A 10 -10.84 7.72 -0.11
C ALA A 10 -11.05 6.22 0.18
N ASP A 11 -10.25 5.35 -0.44
CA ASP A 11 -10.27 3.91 -0.22
C ASP A 11 -9.97 3.50 1.23
N SER A 12 -9.11 4.30 1.88
CA SER A 12 -8.75 4.14 3.29
C SER A 12 -9.72 4.86 4.24
N GLY A 13 -10.86 5.35 3.73
CA GLY A 13 -11.90 6.01 4.52
C GLY A 13 -11.51 7.40 5.02
N ARG A 14 -10.66 8.14 4.29
CA ARG A 14 -10.15 9.45 4.70
C ARG A 14 -10.48 10.55 3.69
N ASP A 15 -10.74 11.73 4.22
CA ASP A 15 -11.14 12.89 3.43
C ASP A 15 -9.96 13.59 2.75
N LYS A 16 -8.80 13.66 3.44
CA LYS A 16 -7.60 14.36 2.93
C LYS A 16 -6.43 13.40 2.79
N THR A 17 -5.61 13.63 1.77
CA THR A 17 -4.37 12.88 1.56
C THR A 17 -3.37 13.07 2.71
N SER A 18 -3.38 14.22 3.38
CA SER A 18 -2.56 14.50 4.56
C SER A 18 -2.85 13.56 5.72
N ASP A 19 -4.07 13.04 5.83
CA ASP A 19 -4.50 12.19 6.94
C ASP A 19 -3.90 10.78 6.88
N MET A 20 -3.23 10.46 5.76
CA MET A 20 -2.52 9.19 5.54
C MET A 20 -1.02 9.29 5.86
N VAL A 21 -0.46 10.49 5.94
CA VAL A 21 0.98 10.68 6.15
C VAL A 21 1.37 10.14 7.52
N GLY A 22 2.43 9.31 7.56
CA GLY A 22 2.92 8.67 8.78
C GLY A 22 2.23 7.35 9.14
N LEU A 23 1.06 7.04 8.57
CA LEU A 23 0.43 5.74 8.75
C LEU A 23 1.18 4.63 8.01
N THR A 24 0.95 3.40 8.43
CA THR A 24 1.47 2.18 7.81
C THR A 24 0.32 1.29 7.37
N ASP A 25 0.59 0.28 6.55
CA ASP A 25 -0.43 -0.71 6.17
C ASP A 25 -1.03 -1.43 7.38
N PHE A 26 -0.30 -1.52 8.50
CA PHE A 26 -0.80 -2.10 9.76
C PHE A 26 -1.87 -1.24 10.43
N ASP A 27 -1.93 0.06 10.12
CA ASP A 27 -2.98 0.95 10.61
C ASP A 27 -4.26 0.87 9.77
N LEU A 28 -4.19 0.22 8.59
CA LEU A 28 -5.25 0.23 7.58
C LEU A 28 -5.83 -1.17 7.28
N HIS A 29 -5.03 -2.22 7.43
CA HIS A 29 -5.40 -3.57 7.01
C HIS A 29 -5.27 -4.58 8.15
N ALA A 30 -5.94 -5.73 7.98
CA ALA A 30 -5.77 -6.86 8.88
C ALA A 30 -4.27 -7.25 9.00
N PRO A 31 -3.78 -7.65 10.18
CA PRO A 31 -2.35 -7.88 10.42
C PRO A 31 -1.67 -8.85 9.45
N GLU A 32 -2.41 -9.84 8.94
CA GLU A 32 -1.93 -10.81 7.96
C GLU A 32 -1.69 -10.19 6.57
N MET A 33 -2.61 -9.35 6.09
CA MET A 33 -2.46 -8.62 4.82
C MET A 33 -1.35 -7.57 4.92
N ALA A 34 -1.34 -6.78 6.00
CA ALA A 34 -0.29 -5.79 6.22
C ALA A 34 1.10 -6.42 6.24
N ARG A 35 1.24 -7.60 6.87
CA ARG A 35 2.50 -8.37 6.86
C ARG A 35 2.89 -8.82 5.46
N LYS A 36 1.94 -9.33 4.67
CA LYS A 36 2.18 -9.71 3.27
C LYS A 36 2.71 -8.53 2.45
N PHE A 37 2.09 -7.36 2.55
CA PHE A 37 2.55 -6.16 1.83
C PHE A 37 3.94 -5.74 2.29
N HIS A 38 4.18 -5.71 3.60
CA HIS A 38 5.47 -5.36 4.18
C HIS A 38 6.61 -6.29 3.73
N ASP A 39 6.37 -7.59 3.65
CA ASP A 39 7.37 -8.57 3.22
C ASP A 39 7.73 -8.41 1.73
N ILE A 40 6.72 -8.11 0.89
CA ILE A 40 6.93 -7.77 -0.53
C ILE A 40 7.79 -6.51 -0.66
N GLU A 41 7.43 -5.45 0.06
CA GLU A 41 8.17 -4.18 0.03
C GLU A 41 9.61 -4.35 0.51
N LYS A 42 9.83 -5.13 1.57
CA LYS A 42 11.17 -5.49 2.03
C LYS A 42 11.99 -6.21 0.96
N LYS A 43 11.39 -7.13 0.21
CA LYS A 43 12.06 -7.81 -0.90
C LYS A 43 12.41 -6.84 -2.04
N VAL A 44 11.48 -5.95 -2.41
CA VAL A 44 11.70 -4.91 -3.43
C VAL A 44 12.84 -3.98 -3.02
N LEU A 45 12.84 -3.50 -1.78
CA LEU A 45 13.90 -2.64 -1.25
C LEU A 45 15.25 -3.36 -1.14
N GLY A 46 15.27 -4.59 -0.61
CA GLY A 46 16.50 -5.36 -0.40
C GLY A 46 17.16 -5.84 -1.69
N SER A 47 16.38 -6.13 -2.73
CA SER A 47 16.88 -6.55 -4.05
C SER A 47 17.11 -5.39 -5.03
N GLY A 48 16.42 -4.26 -4.82
CA GLY A 48 16.36 -3.16 -5.77
C GLY A 48 15.58 -3.47 -7.05
N GLN A 49 14.95 -4.66 -7.16
CA GLN A 49 14.14 -5.07 -8.31
C GLN A 49 12.66 -4.72 -8.06
N PRO A 50 11.95 -4.17 -9.06
CA PRO A 50 10.54 -3.85 -8.92
C PRO A 50 9.67 -5.11 -8.91
N MET A 51 8.51 -5.00 -8.26
CA MET A 51 7.37 -5.88 -8.47
C MET A 51 6.48 -5.24 -9.53
N ILE A 52 6.13 -5.96 -10.59
CA ILE A 52 5.41 -5.42 -11.76
C ILE A 52 4.12 -6.22 -11.97
N ASP A 53 3.01 -5.51 -12.15
CA ASP A 53 1.70 -6.03 -12.56
C ASP A 53 1.18 -7.23 -11.75
N GLU A 54 1.51 -7.30 -10.46
CA GLU A 54 1.05 -8.38 -9.59
C GLU A 54 -0.37 -8.10 -9.08
N GLU A 55 -1.21 -9.14 -9.08
CA GLU A 55 -2.57 -9.04 -8.56
C GLU A 55 -2.60 -9.16 -7.04
N GLU A 56 -3.15 -8.14 -6.38
CA GLU A 56 -3.32 -8.08 -4.93
C GLU A 56 -4.81 -7.96 -4.59
N TYR A 57 -5.32 -8.91 -3.80
CA TYR A 57 -6.61 -8.76 -3.14
C TYR A 57 -6.46 -7.86 -1.92
N VAL A 58 -7.31 -6.84 -1.84
CA VAL A 58 -7.35 -5.89 -0.73
C VAL A 58 -8.77 -5.74 -0.21
N VAL A 59 -8.89 -5.39 1.06
CA VAL A 59 -10.16 -4.98 1.69
C VAL A 59 -10.04 -3.50 2.02
N ASP A 60 -10.99 -2.72 1.52
CA ASP A 60 -11.05 -1.28 1.75
C ASP A 60 -11.65 -0.92 3.12
N ALA A 61 -11.70 0.37 3.46
CA ALA A 61 -12.24 0.83 4.74
C ALA A 61 -13.75 0.60 4.92
N SER A 62 -14.51 0.33 3.84
CA SER A 62 -15.91 -0.07 3.92
C SER A 62 -16.08 -1.56 4.23
N GLY A 63 -14.99 -2.33 4.19
CA GLY A 63 -14.99 -3.78 4.31
C GLY A 63 -15.22 -4.50 2.99
N ALA A 64 -15.28 -3.77 1.86
CA ALA A 64 -15.45 -4.37 0.56
C ALA A 64 -14.12 -4.90 0.01
N GLY A 65 -14.15 -6.13 -0.50
CA GLY A 65 -13.00 -6.75 -1.14
C GLY A 65 -12.90 -6.41 -2.62
N LYS A 66 -11.67 -6.21 -3.11
CA LYS A 66 -11.40 -5.95 -4.52
C LYS A 66 -10.01 -6.45 -4.93
N TRP A 67 -9.84 -6.63 -6.24
CA TRP A 67 -8.54 -6.93 -6.85
C TRP A 67 -7.92 -5.68 -7.43
N LEU A 68 -6.62 -5.51 -7.19
CA LEU A 68 -5.79 -4.47 -7.77
C LEU A 68 -4.66 -5.12 -8.56
N SER A 69 -4.28 -4.53 -9.69
CA SER A 69 -2.98 -4.79 -10.31
C SER A 69 -2.00 -3.74 -9.78
N SER A 70 -0.95 -4.21 -9.12
CA SER A 70 -0.01 -3.38 -8.37
C SER A 70 1.39 -3.45 -8.95
N THR A 71 2.01 -2.29 -9.09
CA THR A 71 3.45 -2.14 -9.38
C THR A 71 4.12 -1.43 -8.20
N LYS A 72 5.18 -2.02 -7.65
CA LYS A 72 5.97 -1.47 -6.54
C LYS A 72 7.43 -1.31 -6.96
N VAL A 73 7.93 -0.07 -6.92
CA VAL A 73 9.27 0.31 -7.39
C VAL A 73 10.03 0.98 -6.24
N PRO A 74 11.34 0.71 -6.05
CA PRO A 74 12.13 1.38 -5.03
C PRO A 74 12.22 2.89 -5.29
N LEU A 75 11.78 3.69 -4.31
CA LEU A 75 12.04 5.14 -4.31
C LEU A 75 13.47 5.40 -3.83
N ARG A 76 14.27 6.11 -4.63
CA ARG A 76 15.67 6.44 -4.31
C ARG A 76 15.83 7.95 -4.16
N ASN A 77 16.61 8.39 -3.19
CA ASN A 77 17.19 9.72 -3.14
C ASN A 77 18.57 9.64 -3.80
N THR A 78 18.74 10.33 -4.93
CA THR A 78 20.10 10.62 -5.45
C THR A 78 20.69 11.80 -4.74
#